data_AF-A0A972I4M4-F1
#
_entry.id   AF-A0A972I4M4-F1
#
_cell.length_a   1.000
_cell.length_b   1.000
_cell.length_c   1.000
_cell.angle_alpha   90.00
_cell.angle_beta   90.00
_cell.angle_gamma   90.00
#
_symmetry.space_group_name_H-M   'P 1'
#
loop_
_entity.id
_entity.type
_entity.pdbx_description
1 polymer ?
#
loop_
_entity_poly.entity_id
_entity_poly.type
_entity_poly.pdbx_seq_one_letter_code
_entity_poly.pdbx_strand_id
1 'polypeptide(L)'
;MRIAGDERKLIERLKEMFSGKEVELIEGIGLGEKDDTIIALTNKAINGPVPPEDLLETKILIPKPIREVQQTLRLEALRLITQALDDSQWYELRINIYDSNGKYEENYKRLMFILSKLEVGMVLGESWTKDYAVMLFSVLTYQVRLFTFYTPYEVKKLLMALEYTVDGKRLVDFDLYYKNKKVHWHEPDKSKDRKNKVELSISYRKNLYEKLKPEDIEILENMEKNLI
;
A
#
# COMPACT_ATOMS: atom_id res chain seq x y z
N MET A 1 -13.00 8.66 3.03
CA MET A 1 -11.81 8.90 2.18
C MET A 1 -10.58 8.51 2.98
N ARG A 2 -9.61 7.83 2.36
CA ARG A 2 -8.38 7.44 3.04
C ARG A 2 -7.42 8.62 3.06
N ILE A 3 -6.75 8.80 4.18
CA ILE A 3 -5.63 9.72 4.31
C ILE A 3 -4.34 8.98 3.97
N ALA A 4 -3.57 9.56 3.06
CA ALA A 4 -2.21 9.17 2.76
C ALA A 4 -1.29 10.34 3.12
N GLY A 5 -0.59 10.26 4.25
CA GLY A 5 0.24 11.34 4.78
C GLY A 5 -0.43 12.12 5.91
N ASP A 6 -0.23 13.43 5.92
CA ASP A 6 -0.68 14.37 6.94
C ASP A 6 -2.19 14.64 6.83
N GLU A 7 -2.91 14.26 7.87
CA GLU A 7 -4.34 14.44 8.01
C GLU A 7 -4.76 15.91 7.97
N ARG A 8 -4.06 16.78 8.69
CA ARG A 8 -4.44 18.19 8.82
C ARG A 8 -4.24 18.93 7.49
N LYS A 9 -3.15 18.65 6.77
CA LYS A 9 -2.96 19.18 5.41
C LYS A 9 -4.09 18.78 4.48
N LEU A 10 -4.52 17.51 4.51
CA LEU A 10 -5.62 17.05 3.67
C LEU A 10 -6.95 17.73 4.05
N ILE A 11 -7.26 17.83 5.34
CA ILE A 11 -8.50 18.46 5.84
C ILE A 11 -8.57 19.92 5.37
N GLU A 12 -7.52 20.70 5.59
CA GLU A 12 -7.49 22.11 5.15
C GLU A 12 -7.66 22.23 3.63
N ARG A 13 -7.04 21.33 2.87
CA ARG A 13 -7.18 21.35 1.41
C ARG A 13 -8.58 21.02 0.93
N LEU A 14 -9.26 20.06 1.57
CA LEU A 14 -10.65 19.72 1.27
C LEU A 14 -11.59 20.87 1.62
N LYS A 15 -11.35 21.57 2.75
CA LYS A 15 -12.10 22.77 3.14
C LYS A 15 -11.93 23.89 2.13
N GLU A 16 -10.70 24.21 1.73
CA GLU A 16 -10.41 25.23 0.72
C GLU A 16 -11.08 24.91 -0.63
N MET A 17 -10.96 23.66 -1.08
CA MET A 17 -11.43 23.24 -2.40
C MET A 17 -12.96 23.19 -2.51
N PHE A 18 -13.65 22.84 -1.43
CA PHE A 18 -15.10 22.65 -1.44
C PHE A 18 -15.87 23.66 -0.59
N SER A 19 -15.19 24.65 0.01
CA SER A 19 -15.77 25.52 1.04
C SER A 19 -16.38 24.72 2.20
N GLY A 20 -15.73 23.63 2.57
CA GLY A 20 -16.20 22.69 3.59
C GLY A 20 -15.95 23.17 5.01
N LYS A 21 -16.73 22.65 5.96
CA LYS A 21 -16.60 22.92 7.40
C LYS A 21 -16.28 21.63 8.16
N GLU A 22 -15.33 21.69 9.09
CA GLU A 22 -15.11 20.61 10.06
C GLU A 22 -16.30 20.47 11.01
N VAL A 23 -16.78 19.24 11.17
CA VAL A 23 -17.93 18.91 12.00
C VAL A 23 -17.76 17.55 12.65
N GLU A 24 -18.44 17.34 13.77
CA GLU A 24 -18.75 16.00 14.25
C GLU A 24 -19.90 15.37 13.46
N LEU A 25 -20.08 14.04 13.56
CA LEU A 25 -21.10 13.34 12.78
C LEU A 25 -22.51 13.87 13.05
N ILE A 26 -22.88 13.98 14.32
CA ILE A 26 -24.23 14.38 14.73
C ILE A 26 -24.47 15.86 14.37
N GLU A 27 -23.46 16.71 14.60
CA GLU A 27 -23.53 18.12 14.22
C GLU A 27 -23.66 18.27 12.69
N GLY A 28 -22.86 17.54 11.93
CA GLY A 28 -22.88 17.57 10.46
C GLY A 28 -24.22 17.17 9.88
N ILE A 29 -24.87 16.15 10.46
CA ILE A 29 -26.23 15.74 10.07
C ILE A 29 -27.26 16.83 10.41
N GLY A 30 -27.11 17.50 11.56
CA GLY A 30 -28.02 18.56 11.98
C GLY A 30 -27.89 19.86 11.19
N LEU A 31 -26.67 20.19 10.74
CA LEU A 31 -26.38 21.39 9.95
C LEU A 31 -26.59 21.19 8.44
N GLY A 32 -26.41 19.96 7.95
CA GLY A 32 -26.41 19.67 6.52
C GLY A 32 -27.81 19.74 5.89
N GLU A 33 -27.87 20.24 4.66
CA GLU A 33 -29.06 20.23 3.82
C GLU A 33 -29.10 19.00 2.90
N LYS A 34 -30.21 18.82 2.18
CA LYS A 34 -30.47 17.63 1.34
C LYS A 34 -29.36 17.33 0.32
N ASP A 35 -28.75 18.38 -0.23
CA ASP A 35 -27.74 18.27 -1.28
C ASP A 35 -26.31 18.40 -0.73
N ASP A 36 -26.14 18.40 0.59
CA ASP A 36 -24.82 18.46 1.20
C ASP A 36 -24.19 17.07 1.31
N THR A 37 -22.86 17.05 1.41
CA THR A 37 -22.06 15.82 1.52
C THR A 37 -21.20 15.87 2.77
N ILE A 38 -21.25 14.81 3.59
CA ILE A 38 -20.30 14.62 4.68
C ILE A 38 -19.20 13.67 4.21
N ILE A 39 -17.95 14.12 4.25
CA ILE A 39 -16.78 13.27 4.07
C ILE A 39 -16.28 12.81 5.44
N ALA A 40 -16.34 11.50 5.66
CA ALA A 40 -15.60 10.85 6.74
C ALA A 40 -14.19 10.43 6.27
N LEU A 41 -13.22 10.48 7.18
CA LEU A 41 -11.81 10.20 6.91
C LEU A 41 -11.36 8.94 7.67
N THR A 42 -10.34 8.26 7.16
CA THR A 42 -9.74 7.08 7.82
C THR A 42 -8.27 6.93 7.41
N ASN A 43 -7.47 6.30 8.28
CA ASN A 43 -6.10 5.88 7.97
C ASN A 43 -6.03 4.45 7.40
N LYS A 44 -7.15 3.72 7.37
CA LYS A 44 -7.25 2.36 6.85
C LYS A 44 -7.46 2.35 5.33
N ALA A 45 -7.06 1.24 4.69
CA ALA A 45 -7.37 0.96 3.29
C ALA A 45 -8.90 0.87 3.08
N ILE A 46 -9.41 1.38 1.96
CA ILE A 46 -10.85 1.40 1.63
C ILE A 46 -11.12 0.39 0.50
N ASN A 47 -10.72 -0.85 0.76
CA ASN A 47 -10.92 -1.99 -0.15
C ASN A 47 -12.17 -2.83 0.20
N GLY A 48 -12.98 -2.36 1.16
CA GLY A 48 -14.19 -2.99 1.67
C GLY A 48 -14.85 -2.12 2.75
N PRO A 49 -15.81 -2.67 3.53
CA PRO A 49 -16.44 -1.93 4.62
C PRO A 49 -15.40 -1.43 5.64
N VAL A 50 -15.58 -0.20 6.09
CA VAL A 50 -14.77 0.44 7.15
C VAL A 50 -15.64 0.57 8.39
N PRO A 51 -15.29 -0.07 9.51
CA PRO A 51 -15.98 0.06 10.78
C PRO A 51 -16.04 1.52 11.26
N PRO A 52 -17.10 1.94 11.99
CA PRO A 52 -17.17 3.30 12.52
C PRO A 52 -16.00 3.71 13.43
N GLU A 53 -15.42 2.76 14.17
CA GLU A 53 -14.24 2.97 15.03
C GLU A 53 -12.94 3.24 14.27
N ASP A 54 -12.87 2.86 12.99
CA ASP A 54 -11.74 3.16 12.10
C ASP A 54 -11.90 4.50 11.37
N LEU A 55 -13.04 5.16 11.54
CA LEU A 55 -13.27 6.51 11.03
C LEU A 55 -12.72 7.53 12.04
N LEU A 56 -12.12 8.58 11.51
CA LEU A 56 -11.69 9.70 12.34
C LEU A 56 -12.91 10.46 12.88
N GLU A 57 -12.71 11.04 14.07
CA GLU A 57 -13.71 11.83 14.77
C GLU A 57 -14.12 13.05 13.91
N THR A 58 -13.13 13.79 13.43
CA THR A 58 -13.34 14.93 12.53
C THR A 58 -13.83 14.50 11.16
N LYS A 59 -14.93 15.12 10.72
CA LYS A 59 -15.53 14.98 9.38
C LYS A 59 -15.62 16.34 8.71
N ILE A 60 -15.88 16.36 7.41
CA ILE A 60 -16.02 17.59 6.63
C ILE A 60 -17.40 17.63 6.00
N LEU A 61 -18.23 18.60 6.40
CA LEU A 61 -19.47 18.93 5.74
C LEU A 61 -19.17 19.82 4.54
N ILE A 62 -19.64 19.41 3.36
CA ILE A 62 -19.44 20.10 2.10
C ILE A 62 -20.82 20.51 1.55
N PRO A 63 -21.03 21.80 1.24
CA PRO A 63 -22.30 22.30 0.74
C PRO A 63 -22.49 22.01 -0.76
N LYS A 64 -22.30 20.75 -1.17
CA LYS A 64 -22.38 20.31 -2.57
C LYS A 64 -22.86 18.86 -2.71
N PRO A 65 -23.56 18.53 -3.81
CA PRO A 65 -24.05 17.17 -4.05
C PRO A 65 -22.93 16.14 -4.15
N ILE A 66 -23.19 14.94 -3.63
CA ILE A 66 -22.22 13.84 -3.60
C ILE A 66 -21.60 13.52 -4.96
N ARG A 67 -22.36 13.65 -6.06
CA ARG A 67 -21.85 13.37 -7.41
C ARG A 67 -20.75 14.36 -7.82
N GLU A 68 -20.94 15.64 -7.53
CA GLU A 68 -19.95 16.68 -7.84
C GLU A 68 -18.71 16.51 -6.98
N VAL A 69 -18.90 16.25 -5.67
CA VAL A 69 -17.81 16.01 -4.73
C VAL A 69 -16.99 14.79 -5.17
N GLN A 70 -17.64 13.66 -5.47
CA GLN A 70 -16.96 12.45 -5.92
C GLN A 70 -16.22 12.64 -7.25
N GLN A 71 -16.83 13.31 -8.23
CA GLN A 71 -16.18 13.57 -9.51
C GLN A 71 -14.94 14.45 -9.34
N THR A 72 -15.05 15.51 -8.55
CA THR A 72 -13.93 16.41 -8.26
C THR A 72 -12.82 15.67 -7.50
N LEU A 73 -13.16 14.93 -6.45
CA LEU A 73 -12.19 14.13 -5.69
C LEU A 73 -11.44 13.13 -6.58
N ARG A 74 -12.10 12.50 -7.55
CA ARG A 74 -11.45 11.57 -8.48
C ARG A 74 -10.46 12.27 -9.40
N LEU A 75 -10.82 13.42 -9.95
CA LEU A 75 -9.94 14.22 -10.81
C LEU A 75 -8.73 14.75 -10.04
N GLU A 76 -8.94 15.11 -8.77
CA GLU A 76 -7.94 15.74 -7.91
C GLU A 76 -7.19 14.75 -7.02
N ALA A 77 -7.52 13.46 -7.05
CA ALA A 77 -7.04 12.45 -6.10
C ALA A 77 -5.51 12.42 -5.98
N LEU A 78 -4.82 12.38 -7.11
CA LEU A 78 -3.36 12.34 -7.13
C LEU A 78 -2.74 13.62 -6.56
N ARG A 79 -3.33 14.79 -6.87
CA ARG A 79 -2.87 16.08 -6.35
C ARG A 79 -3.09 16.16 -4.83
N LEU A 80 -4.27 15.77 -4.36
CA LEU A 80 -4.62 15.76 -2.93
C LEU A 80 -3.70 14.85 -2.12
N ILE A 81 -3.46 13.62 -2.61
CA ILE A 81 -2.51 12.70 -1.96
C ILE A 81 -1.13 13.34 -1.93
N THR A 82 -0.63 13.84 -3.06
CA THR A 82 0.72 14.43 -3.15
C THR A 82 0.90 15.60 -2.18
N GLN A 83 -0.10 16.46 -2.04
CA GLN A 83 -0.06 17.62 -1.14
C GLN A 83 -0.17 17.22 0.34
N ALA A 84 -0.78 16.08 0.64
CA ALA A 84 -0.86 15.54 2.01
C ALA A 84 0.44 14.84 2.45
N LEU A 85 1.27 14.35 1.52
CA LEU A 85 2.55 13.73 1.87
C LEU A 85 3.54 14.76 2.43
N ASP A 86 4.27 14.40 3.49
CA ASP A 86 5.19 15.31 4.20
C ASP A 86 6.23 15.94 3.29
N ASP A 87 6.90 15.13 2.47
CA ASP A 87 7.90 15.59 1.49
C ASP A 87 7.32 15.71 0.07
N SER A 88 6.01 15.52 -0.11
CA SER A 88 5.38 15.37 -1.44
C SER A 88 6.04 14.31 -2.33
N GLN A 89 6.78 13.36 -1.72
CA GLN A 89 7.60 12.41 -2.44
C GLN A 89 6.85 11.14 -2.79
N TRP A 90 6.89 10.82 -4.07
CA TRP A 90 6.57 9.51 -4.59
C TRP A 90 7.84 8.76 -4.95
N TYR A 91 7.81 7.46 -4.75
CA TYR A 91 8.88 6.54 -5.09
C TYR A 91 8.48 5.71 -6.29
N GLU A 92 9.34 5.71 -7.31
CA GLU A 92 9.30 4.70 -8.37
C GLU A 92 10.23 3.55 -7.99
N LEU A 93 9.64 2.40 -7.74
CA LEU A 93 10.31 1.18 -7.32
C LEU A 93 10.18 0.12 -8.41
N ARG A 94 11.21 -0.71 -8.55
CA ARG A 94 11.14 -1.90 -9.41
C ARG A 94 11.24 -3.14 -8.54
N ILE A 95 10.28 -4.03 -8.67
CA ILE A 95 10.21 -5.29 -7.96
C ILE A 95 10.48 -6.39 -8.98
N ASN A 96 11.60 -7.09 -8.82
CA ASN A 96 11.92 -8.25 -9.63
C ASN A 96 11.53 -9.52 -8.86
N ILE A 97 10.79 -10.40 -9.53
CA ILE A 97 10.36 -11.70 -9.00
C ILE A 97 11.32 -12.77 -9.52
N TYR A 98 12.10 -13.37 -8.63
CA TYR A 98 12.95 -14.53 -8.95
C TYR A 98 12.32 -15.78 -8.36
N ASP A 99 11.89 -16.67 -9.25
CA ASP A 99 11.23 -17.91 -8.87
C ASP A 99 11.97 -19.10 -9.51
N SER A 100 12.63 -19.89 -8.68
CA SER A 100 13.34 -21.10 -9.13
C SER A 100 12.41 -22.25 -9.50
N ASN A 101 11.15 -22.21 -9.05
CA ASN A 101 10.17 -23.29 -9.20
C ASN A 101 9.22 -23.06 -10.39
N GLY A 102 9.38 -21.95 -11.11
CA GLY A 102 8.59 -21.63 -12.30
C GLY A 102 7.15 -21.20 -12.02
N LYS A 103 6.81 -20.87 -10.78
CA LYS A 103 5.48 -20.44 -10.30
C LYS A 103 5.33 -18.91 -10.30
N TYR A 104 5.84 -18.28 -11.37
CA TYR A 104 5.92 -16.82 -11.48
C TYR A 104 4.56 -16.16 -11.42
N GLU A 105 3.56 -16.73 -12.09
CA GLU A 105 2.22 -16.17 -12.15
C GLU A 105 1.56 -16.18 -10.77
N GLU A 106 1.72 -17.27 -10.02
CA GLU A 106 1.20 -17.40 -8.66
C GLU A 106 1.87 -16.39 -7.70
N ASN A 107 3.20 -16.24 -7.78
CA ASN A 107 3.93 -15.27 -6.99
C ASN A 107 3.60 -13.82 -7.36
N TYR A 108 3.40 -13.53 -8.65
CA TYR A 108 2.91 -12.24 -9.13
C TYR A 108 1.50 -11.95 -8.61
N LYS A 109 0.57 -12.91 -8.70
CA LYS A 109 -0.80 -12.75 -8.19
C LYS A 109 -0.81 -12.45 -6.69
N ARG A 110 0.02 -13.13 -5.89
CA ARG A 110 0.18 -12.86 -4.45
C ARG A 110 0.68 -11.43 -4.19
N LEU A 111 1.68 -10.99 -4.95
CA LEU A 111 2.19 -9.62 -4.85
C LEU A 111 1.09 -8.61 -5.18
N MET A 112 0.39 -8.77 -6.31
CA MET A 112 -0.69 -7.87 -6.72
C MET A 112 -1.83 -7.84 -5.71
N PHE A 113 -2.21 -9.00 -5.18
CA PHE A 113 -3.23 -9.13 -4.15
C PHE A 113 -2.88 -8.24 -2.94
N ILE A 114 -1.67 -8.36 -2.42
CA ILE A 114 -1.25 -7.60 -1.24
C ILE A 114 -1.04 -6.11 -1.52
N LEU A 115 -0.45 -5.75 -2.66
CA LEU A 115 -0.33 -4.35 -3.05
C LEU A 115 -1.69 -3.67 -3.18
N SER A 116 -2.69 -4.39 -3.73
CA SER A 116 -4.07 -3.92 -3.84
C SER A 116 -4.74 -3.81 -2.47
N LYS A 117 -4.64 -4.85 -1.63
CA LYS A 117 -5.32 -4.88 -0.33
C LYS A 117 -4.83 -3.80 0.62
N LEU A 118 -3.54 -3.49 0.59
CA LEU A 118 -2.97 -2.41 1.40
C LEU A 118 -3.03 -1.02 0.72
N GLU A 119 -3.51 -0.97 -0.54
CA GLU A 119 -3.44 0.19 -1.46
C GLU A 119 -2.05 0.86 -1.41
N VAL A 120 -1.01 0.05 -1.59
CA VAL A 120 0.39 0.48 -1.46
C VAL A 120 0.75 1.53 -2.51
N GLY A 121 0.12 1.46 -3.68
CA GLY A 121 0.40 2.38 -4.78
C GLY A 121 -0.19 1.90 -6.09
N MET A 122 0.39 2.37 -7.20
CA MET A 122 -0.06 2.09 -8.56
C MET A 122 1.03 1.34 -9.32
N VAL A 123 0.64 0.28 -10.04
CA VAL A 123 1.56 -0.40 -10.97
C VAL A 123 1.58 0.37 -12.28
N LEU A 124 2.75 0.92 -12.64
CA LEU A 124 2.95 1.71 -13.87
C LEU A 124 3.29 0.84 -15.08
N GLY A 125 3.74 -0.39 -14.85
CA GLY A 125 4.09 -1.30 -15.93
C GLY A 125 4.67 -2.60 -15.44
N GLU A 126 4.61 -3.60 -16.30
CA GLU A 126 5.06 -4.95 -16.04
C GLU A 126 5.80 -5.47 -17.27
N SER A 127 6.88 -6.24 -17.06
CA SER A 127 7.66 -6.77 -18.17
C SER A 127 8.50 -7.96 -17.75
N TRP A 128 8.74 -8.87 -18.69
CA TRP A 128 9.83 -9.82 -18.58
C TRP A 128 11.15 -9.11 -18.81
N THR A 129 12.11 -9.32 -17.91
CA THR A 129 13.46 -8.76 -18.01
C THR A 129 14.50 -9.85 -17.78
N LYS A 130 15.74 -9.55 -18.20
CA LYS A 130 16.90 -10.40 -17.97
C LYS A 130 17.79 -9.70 -16.97
N ASP A 131 17.98 -10.32 -15.81
CA ASP A 131 18.96 -9.84 -14.85
C ASP A 131 20.30 -10.54 -15.09
N TYR A 132 21.37 -9.74 -15.11
CA TYR A 132 22.74 -10.19 -15.36
C TYR A 132 23.47 -10.29 -14.03
N ALA A 133 23.01 -11.19 -13.16
CA ALA A 133 23.53 -11.36 -11.81
C ALA A 133 25.01 -11.79 -11.77
N VAL A 134 25.53 -12.39 -12.85
CA VAL A 134 26.92 -12.80 -13.03
C VAL A 134 27.30 -12.60 -14.50
N MET A 135 28.54 -12.18 -14.80
CA MET A 135 29.03 -12.09 -16.19
C MET A 135 28.69 -13.37 -16.95
N LEU A 136 28.00 -13.22 -18.09
CA LEU A 136 27.59 -14.28 -19.04
C LEU A 136 26.36 -15.13 -18.68
N PHE A 137 25.72 -14.95 -17.51
CA PHE A 137 24.46 -15.63 -17.19
C PHE A 137 23.32 -14.62 -17.00
N SER A 138 22.28 -14.73 -17.83
CA SER A 138 21.04 -13.97 -17.67
C SER A 138 19.96 -14.84 -17.04
N VAL A 139 19.39 -14.41 -15.92
CA VAL A 139 18.21 -15.04 -15.33
C VAL A 139 16.97 -14.27 -15.77
N LEU A 140 15.97 -14.98 -16.26
CA LEU A 140 14.69 -14.39 -16.62
C LEU A 140 13.92 -14.03 -15.33
N THR A 141 13.48 -12.79 -15.23
CA THR A 141 12.67 -12.33 -14.12
C THR A 141 11.47 -11.54 -14.60
N TYR A 142 10.39 -11.59 -13.81
CA TYR A 142 9.26 -10.71 -14.04
C TYR A 142 9.43 -9.45 -13.20
N GLN A 143 9.35 -8.29 -13.84
CA GLN A 143 9.52 -7.00 -13.21
C GLN A 143 8.20 -6.25 -13.13
N VAL A 144 7.90 -5.73 -11.95
CA VAL A 144 6.78 -4.82 -11.68
C VAL A 144 7.33 -3.43 -11.35
N ARG A 145 6.87 -2.39 -12.05
CA ARG A 145 7.17 -0.98 -11.73
C ARG A 145 6.07 -0.42 -10.84
N LEU A 146 6.38 -0.19 -9.58
CA LEU A 146 5.46 0.32 -8.56
C LEU A 146 5.73 1.81 -8.30
N PHE A 147 4.68 2.62 -8.39
CA PHE A 147 4.68 4.02 -7.98
C PHE A 147 3.91 4.18 -6.68
N THR A 148 4.59 4.60 -5.62
CA THR A 148 4.07 4.49 -4.26
C THR A 148 4.51 5.66 -3.39
N PHE A 149 3.70 5.99 -2.38
CA PHE A 149 4.07 6.92 -1.33
C PHE A 149 4.75 6.22 -0.13
N TYR A 150 4.84 4.88 -0.14
CA TYR A 150 5.60 4.12 0.84
C TYR A 150 7.09 4.26 0.55
N THR A 151 7.88 4.39 1.59
CA THR A 151 9.34 4.43 1.46
C THR A 151 9.86 3.10 0.90
N PRO A 152 11.03 3.10 0.23
CA PRO A 152 11.64 1.86 -0.27
C PRO A 152 11.81 0.80 0.83
N TYR A 153 12.09 1.22 2.07
CA TYR A 153 12.23 0.31 3.20
C TYR A 153 10.92 -0.32 3.63
N GLU A 154 9.81 0.43 3.65
CA GLU A 154 8.50 -0.13 3.97
C GLU A 154 8.06 -1.15 2.93
N VAL A 155 8.27 -0.87 1.64
CA VAL A 155 8.00 -1.83 0.56
C VAL A 155 8.93 -3.03 0.69
N LYS A 156 10.21 -2.85 1.04
CA LYS A 156 11.12 -4.00 1.22
C LYS A 156 10.65 -4.92 2.35
N LYS A 157 10.18 -4.37 3.48
CA LYS A 157 9.60 -5.17 4.58
C LYS A 157 8.38 -5.97 4.11
N LEU A 158 7.51 -5.34 3.32
CA LEU A 158 6.34 -6.00 2.74
C LEU A 158 6.74 -7.17 1.82
N LEU A 159 7.74 -6.96 0.97
CA LEU A 159 8.24 -8.01 0.07
C LEU A 159 8.85 -9.18 0.85
N MET A 160 9.65 -8.89 1.87
CA MET A 160 10.21 -9.93 2.75
C MET A 160 9.11 -10.75 3.45
N ALA A 161 8.01 -10.11 3.85
CA ALA A 161 6.84 -10.81 4.38
C ALA A 161 6.17 -11.76 3.36
N LEU A 162 6.39 -11.58 2.05
CA LEU A 162 5.85 -12.45 1.00
C LEU A 162 6.86 -13.47 0.48
N GLU A 163 8.16 -13.27 0.72
CA GLU A 163 9.22 -14.22 0.39
C GLU A 163 9.11 -15.54 1.18
N TYR A 164 8.52 -15.49 2.37
CA TYR A 164 8.40 -16.64 3.28
C TYR A 164 6.97 -16.84 3.78
N THR A 165 6.64 -18.09 4.08
CA THR A 165 5.45 -18.46 4.87
C THR A 165 5.64 -18.13 6.35
N VAL A 166 4.56 -18.22 7.14
CA VAL A 166 4.62 -18.05 8.62
C VAL A 166 5.54 -19.07 9.30
N ASP A 167 5.64 -20.29 8.77
CA ASP A 167 6.54 -21.35 9.26
C ASP A 167 7.98 -21.22 8.73
N GLY A 168 8.28 -20.18 7.94
CA GLY A 168 9.64 -19.88 7.48
C GLY A 168 10.08 -20.64 6.23
N LYS A 169 9.17 -21.27 5.49
CA LYS A 169 9.46 -21.84 4.18
C LYS A 169 9.59 -20.73 3.14
N ARG A 170 10.65 -20.77 2.34
CA ARG A 170 10.87 -19.80 1.28
C ARG A 170 9.98 -20.14 0.09
N LEU A 171 9.26 -19.14 -0.41
CA LEU A 171 8.35 -19.26 -1.56
C LEU A 171 8.95 -18.64 -2.82
N VAL A 172 9.61 -17.50 -2.68
CA VAL A 172 10.11 -16.68 -3.80
C VAL A 172 11.17 -15.70 -3.29
N ASP A 173 11.96 -15.11 -4.20
CA ASP A 173 12.83 -13.98 -3.88
C ASP A 173 12.31 -12.71 -4.58
N PHE A 174 12.05 -11.66 -3.79
CA PHE A 174 11.63 -10.37 -4.31
C PHE A 174 12.75 -9.35 -4.13
N ASP A 175 13.37 -8.96 -5.24
CA ASP A 175 14.36 -7.88 -5.21
C ASP A 175 13.70 -6.55 -5.47
N LEU A 176 14.00 -5.59 -4.60
CA LEU A 176 13.53 -4.23 -4.71
C LEU A 176 14.67 -3.34 -5.19
N TYR A 177 14.40 -2.53 -6.20
CA TYR A 177 15.31 -1.52 -6.70
C TYR A 177 14.71 -0.13 -6.58
N TYR A 178 15.50 0.80 -6.06
CA TYR A 178 15.19 2.23 -6.02
C TYR A 178 16.36 3.01 -6.61
N LYS A 179 16.10 3.92 -7.56
CA LYS A 179 17.14 4.70 -8.26
C LYS A 179 18.30 3.82 -8.80
N ASN A 180 17.95 2.70 -9.43
CA ASN A 180 18.89 1.69 -9.96
C ASN A 180 19.80 1.00 -8.93
N LYS A 181 19.52 1.14 -7.63
CA LYS A 181 20.22 0.43 -6.56
C LYS A 181 19.30 -0.59 -5.91
N LYS A 182 19.82 -1.78 -5.63
CA LYS A 182 19.10 -2.82 -4.90
C LYS A 182 19.00 -2.40 -3.43
N VAL A 183 17.81 -2.52 -2.85
CA VAL A 183 17.54 -2.31 -1.43
C VAL A 183 17.73 -3.65 -0.73
N HIS A 184 18.78 -3.77 0.07
CA HIS A 184 19.14 -4.98 0.77
C HIS A 184 18.24 -5.22 1.98
N TRP A 185 18.07 -6.49 2.35
CA TRP A 185 17.14 -6.93 3.41
C TRP A 185 17.49 -6.41 4.81
N HIS A 186 18.75 -6.04 5.06
CA HIS A 186 19.21 -5.54 6.36
C HIS A 186 19.06 -4.01 6.49
N GLU A 187 18.91 -3.27 5.39
CA GLU A 187 18.76 -1.80 5.44
C GLU A 187 17.51 -1.33 6.20
N PRO A 188 16.35 -2.03 6.10
CA PRO A 188 15.16 -1.66 6.86
C PRO A 188 15.24 -1.97 8.36
N ASP A 189 16.20 -2.78 8.80
CA ASP A 189 16.40 -3.13 10.20
C ASP A 189 17.43 -2.19 10.85
N LYS A 190 16.96 -1.44 11.86
CA LYS A 190 17.81 -0.55 12.67
C LYS A 190 18.12 -1.15 14.05
N SER A 191 17.65 -2.36 14.32
CA SER A 191 17.85 -3.01 15.61
C SER A 191 19.31 -3.47 15.78
N LYS A 192 19.80 -3.46 17.02
CA LYS A 192 21.14 -3.95 17.37
C LYS A 192 21.21 -5.48 17.47
N ASP A 193 20.06 -6.15 17.39
CA ASP A 193 19.97 -7.60 17.48
C ASP A 193 20.28 -8.23 16.13
N ARG A 194 21.21 -9.19 16.10
CA ARG A 194 21.59 -9.92 14.88
C ARG A 194 20.52 -10.96 14.53
N LYS A 195 19.36 -10.51 14.04
CA LYS A 195 18.35 -11.40 13.46
C LYS A 195 18.77 -11.81 12.05
N ASN A 196 18.49 -13.07 11.69
CA ASN A 196 18.69 -13.53 10.33
C ASN A 196 17.53 -13.09 9.40
N LYS A 197 17.72 -13.18 8.09
CA LYS A 197 16.71 -12.77 7.09
C LYS A 197 15.36 -13.44 7.30
N VAL A 198 15.36 -14.73 7.68
CA VAL A 198 14.13 -15.53 7.87
C VAL A 198 13.35 -15.03 9.08
N GLU A 199 14.00 -14.82 10.21
CA GLU A 199 13.39 -14.28 11.43
C GLU A 199 12.78 -12.90 11.21
N LEU A 200 13.48 -12.03 10.47
CA LEU A 200 12.94 -10.72 10.08
C LEU A 200 11.72 -10.86 9.17
N SER A 201 11.77 -11.76 8.20
CA SER A 201 10.67 -12.00 7.26
C SER A 201 9.42 -12.52 7.98
N ILE A 202 9.57 -13.45 8.92
CA ILE A 202 8.47 -13.94 9.76
C ILE A 202 7.92 -12.82 10.65
N SER A 203 8.77 -11.98 11.21
CA SER A 203 8.33 -10.79 11.97
C SER A 203 7.51 -9.85 11.09
N TYR A 204 7.98 -9.54 9.88
CA TYR A 204 7.24 -8.70 8.93
C TYR A 204 5.95 -9.36 8.45
N ARG A 205 5.91 -10.69 8.35
CA ARG A 205 4.68 -11.45 8.06
C ARG A 205 3.61 -11.25 9.13
N LYS A 206 3.99 -11.29 10.41
CA LYS A 206 3.06 -11.01 11.52
C LYS A 206 2.52 -9.57 11.45
N ASN A 207 3.41 -8.60 11.22
CA ASN A 207 3.02 -7.20 11.03
C ASN A 207 2.13 -6.99 9.78
N LEU A 208 2.30 -7.80 8.73
CA LEU A 208 1.43 -7.79 7.57
C LEU A 208 0.02 -8.28 7.94
N TYR A 209 -0.09 -9.35 8.72
CA TYR A 209 -1.38 -9.92 9.11
C TYR A 209 -2.20 -8.95 9.98
N GLU A 210 -1.55 -8.19 10.86
CA GLU A 210 -2.21 -7.13 11.63
C GLU A 210 -2.85 -6.02 10.76
N LYS A 211 -2.40 -5.88 9.50
CA LYS A 211 -2.92 -4.90 8.54
C LYS A 211 -3.97 -5.48 7.59
N LEU A 212 -4.15 -6.79 7.59
CA LEU A 212 -5.08 -7.49 6.70
C LEU A 212 -6.32 -7.92 7.47
N LYS A 213 -7.43 -8.04 6.73
CA LYS A 213 -8.63 -8.67 7.27
C LYS A 213 -8.43 -10.19 7.36
N PRO A 214 -9.09 -10.89 8.28
CA PRO A 214 -8.98 -12.35 8.41
C PRO A 214 -9.24 -13.09 7.08
N GLU A 215 -10.20 -12.63 6.28
CA GLU A 215 -10.53 -13.24 4.99
C GLU A 215 -9.39 -13.05 3.97
N ASP A 216 -8.69 -11.90 4.02
CA ASP A 216 -7.56 -11.64 3.13
C ASP A 216 -6.33 -12.49 3.50
N ILE A 217 -6.16 -12.79 4.79
CA ILE A 217 -5.12 -13.70 5.28
C ILE A 217 -5.40 -15.12 4.75
N GLU A 218 -6.64 -15.60 4.88
CA GLU A 218 -7.03 -16.92 4.41
C GLU A 218 -6.83 -17.07 2.89
N ILE A 219 -7.21 -16.05 2.11
CA ILE A 219 -6.98 -16.02 0.66
C ILE A 219 -5.47 -16.09 0.37
N LEU A 220 -4.66 -15.27 1.03
CA LEU A 220 -3.21 -15.25 0.83
C LEU A 220 -2.58 -16.62 1.11
N GLU A 221 -2.92 -17.25 2.25
CA GLU A 221 -2.41 -18.57 2.62
C GLU A 221 -2.90 -19.65 1.65
N ASN A 222 -4.13 -19.54 1.15
CA ASN A 222 -4.64 -20.47 0.14
C ASN A 222 -3.90 -20.33 -1.21
N MET A 223 -3.51 -19.11 -1.60
CA MET A 223 -2.65 -18.89 -2.77
C MET A 223 -1.27 -19.52 -2.60
N GLU A 224 -0.78 -19.63 -1.36
CA GLU A 224 0.54 -20.19 -1.04
C GLU A 224 0.58 -21.72 -1.03
N LYS A 225 -0.56 -22.41 -0.82
CA LYS A 225 -0.62 -23.88 -0.84
C LYS A 225 -0.10 -24.50 -2.13
N ASN A 226 -0.20 -23.79 -3.25
CA ASN A 226 0.27 -24.26 -4.57
C ASN A 226 1.76 -24.00 -4.82
N LEU A 227 2.46 -23.35 -3.87
CA LEU A 227 3.86 -22.95 -3.97
C LEU A 227 4.80 -23.78 -3.08
N ILE A 228 4.23 -24.59 -2.18
CA ILE A 228 4.94 -25.42 -1.19
C ILE A 228 5.12 -26.84 -1.71
#